data_AF-A0A921MFP1-F1
#
_entry.id   AF-A0A921MFP1-F1
#
_cell.length_a   1.000
_cell.length_b   1.000
_cell.length_c   1.000
_cell.angle_alpha   90.00
_cell.angle_beta   90.00
_cell.angle_gamma   90.00
#
_symmetry.space_group_name_H-M   'P 1'
#
loop_
_entity.id
_entity.type
_entity.pdbx_description
1 polymer ?
#
loop_
_entity_poly.entity_id
_entity_poly.type
_entity_poly.pdbx_seq_one_letter_code
_entity_poly.pdbx_strand_id
1 'polypeptide(L)'
;MSEQQWPRQRGSEAEFSDRFGQARTDRFRQAFHEGDPAGDALFDDPATRATHMKQLRTALANGQAAPDDAPAVRAFVADMRESLANVDWKRIARARRVILSIPILDHSIALGPGSLTNTYSSPAIATVLTATGRLVDGALRRLTDTRNWLYHLYFEDALRPGGGGFEHTGMVRAMHAFSRAQRRGRGGGT
;
A
#
# COMPACT_ATOMS: atom_id res chain seq x y z
N MET A 1 -27.41 -1.62 3.74
CA MET A 1 -26.00 -2.00 3.95
C MET A 1 -25.94 -3.51 3.88
N SER A 2 -25.25 -4.09 2.88
CA SER A 2 -25.09 -5.54 2.81
C SER A 2 -24.25 -6.01 4.00
N GLU A 3 -24.73 -7.02 4.73
CA GLU A 3 -23.99 -7.61 5.86
C GLU A 3 -22.72 -8.28 5.32
N GLN A 4 -21.56 -7.73 5.65
CA GLN A 4 -20.27 -8.24 5.19
C GLN A 4 -19.97 -9.57 5.87
N GLN A 5 -19.88 -10.65 5.10
CA GLN A 5 -19.71 -12.00 5.63
C GLN A 5 -18.29 -12.24 6.17
N TRP A 6 -18.17 -13.00 7.26
CA TRP A 6 -16.87 -13.44 7.79
C TRP A 6 -16.09 -14.31 6.78
N PRO A 7 -14.81 -14.05 6.53
CA PRO A 7 -14.02 -14.83 5.58
C PRO A 7 -13.57 -16.15 6.20
N ARG A 8 -14.35 -17.22 6.01
CA ARG A 8 -14.11 -18.55 6.62
C ARG A 8 -12.74 -19.15 6.29
N GLN A 9 -12.14 -18.79 5.15
CA GLN A 9 -10.77 -19.13 4.79
C GLN A 9 -9.71 -18.51 5.72
N ARG A 10 -10.10 -17.62 6.64
CA ARG A 10 -9.26 -16.99 7.66
C ARG A 10 -9.50 -17.55 9.07
N GLY A 11 -10.27 -18.64 9.20
CA GLY A 11 -10.59 -19.28 10.47
C GLY A 11 -12.00 -18.95 10.96
N SER A 12 -12.29 -19.34 12.21
CA SER A 12 -13.59 -19.13 12.84
C SER A 12 -13.73 -17.71 13.39
N GLU A 13 -14.90 -17.11 13.21
CA GLU A 13 -15.25 -15.83 13.82
C GLU A 13 -15.31 -15.93 15.34
N ALA A 14 -15.86 -17.02 15.88
CA ALA A 14 -15.95 -17.24 17.32
C ALA A 14 -14.57 -17.33 17.96
N GLU A 15 -13.66 -18.12 17.38
CA GLU A 15 -12.28 -18.24 17.87
C GLU A 15 -11.53 -16.90 17.80
N PHE A 16 -11.76 -16.12 16.74
CA PHE A 16 -11.17 -14.79 16.61
C PHE A 16 -11.70 -13.84 17.68
N SER A 17 -13.02 -13.83 17.91
CA SER A 17 -13.65 -12.98 18.91
C SER A 17 -13.23 -13.35 20.33
N ASP A 18 -13.15 -14.64 20.65
CA ASP A 18 -12.66 -15.12 21.96
C ASP A 18 -11.22 -14.67 22.23
N ARG A 19 -10.38 -14.66 21.19
CA ARG A 19 -8.97 -14.30 21.33
C ARG A 19 -8.70 -12.80 21.33
N PHE A 20 -9.43 -12.03 20.52
CA PHE A 20 -9.10 -10.63 20.22
C PHE A 20 -10.18 -9.64 20.65
N GLY A 21 -11.35 -10.12 21.07
CA GLY A 21 -12.49 -9.34 21.48
C GLY A 21 -13.30 -8.78 20.31
N GLN A 22 -14.58 -8.48 20.59
CA GLN A 22 -15.57 -8.09 19.59
C GLN A 22 -15.14 -6.88 18.74
N ALA A 23 -14.55 -5.85 19.35
CA ALA A 23 -14.13 -4.65 18.62
C ALA A 23 -13.11 -4.94 17.50
N ARG A 24 -12.20 -5.89 17.71
CA ARG A 24 -11.23 -6.31 16.69
C ARG A 24 -11.89 -7.21 15.64
N THR A 25 -12.84 -8.05 16.05
CA THR A 25 -13.65 -8.87 15.14
C THR A 25 -14.41 -7.98 14.16
N ASP A 26 -15.09 -6.95 14.65
CA ASP A 26 -15.85 -6.02 13.83
C ASP A 26 -14.93 -5.25 12.87
N ARG A 27 -13.79 -4.75 13.38
CA ARG A 27 -12.83 -4.05 12.52
C ARG A 27 -12.23 -4.97 11.46
N PHE A 28 -11.91 -6.21 11.80
CA PHE A 28 -11.40 -7.17 10.84
C PHE A 28 -12.43 -7.48 9.76
N ARG A 29 -13.69 -7.76 10.17
CA ARG A 29 -14.81 -8.01 9.26
C ARG A 29 -14.97 -6.86 8.27
N GLN A 30 -14.96 -5.62 8.76
CA GLN A 30 -15.05 -4.42 7.91
C GLN A 30 -13.83 -4.30 6.99
N ALA A 31 -12.62 -4.31 7.55
CA ALA A 31 -11.38 -4.07 6.82
C ALA A 31 -11.08 -5.14 5.77
N PHE A 32 -11.57 -6.37 5.96
CA PHE A 32 -11.34 -7.46 5.01
C PHE A 32 -11.95 -7.18 3.64
N HIS A 33 -13.10 -6.50 3.60
CA HIS A 33 -13.81 -6.17 2.37
C HIS A 33 -13.50 -4.75 1.88
N GLU A 34 -12.72 -3.97 2.62
CA GLU A 34 -12.26 -2.65 2.20
C GLU A 34 -11.15 -2.78 1.14
N GLY A 35 -11.46 -2.31 -0.06
CA GLY A 35 -10.48 -2.16 -1.14
C GLY A 35 -9.85 -0.77 -1.17
N ASP A 36 -9.39 -0.38 -2.35
CA ASP A 36 -8.91 0.97 -2.62
C ASP A 36 -9.62 1.47 -3.89
N PRO A 37 -10.80 2.08 -3.79
CA PRO A 37 -11.60 2.43 -4.97
C PRO A 37 -10.85 3.32 -5.97
N ALA A 38 -10.12 4.34 -5.49
CA ALA A 38 -9.37 5.23 -6.37
C ALA A 38 -8.15 4.54 -7.01
N GLY A 39 -7.47 3.65 -6.27
CA GLY A 39 -6.40 2.82 -6.82
C GLY A 39 -6.88 1.76 -7.80
N ASP A 40 -7.97 1.06 -7.46
CA ASP A 40 -8.53 -0.03 -8.24
C ASP A 40 -9.07 0.48 -9.59
N ALA A 41 -9.67 1.67 -9.63
CA ALA A 41 -10.16 2.34 -10.85
C ALA A 41 -9.07 2.59 -11.91
N LEU A 42 -7.79 2.64 -11.52
CA LEU A 42 -6.68 2.75 -12.48
C LEU A 42 -6.55 1.51 -13.38
N PHE A 43 -7.15 0.39 -12.97
CA PHE A 43 -6.98 -0.93 -13.59
C PHE A 43 -8.31 -1.58 -14.01
N ASP A 44 -9.41 -0.83 -14.03
CA ASP A 44 -10.72 -1.33 -14.48
C ASP A 44 -10.69 -1.79 -15.95
N ASP A 45 -9.92 -1.10 -16.80
CA ASP A 45 -9.68 -1.48 -18.19
C ASP A 45 -8.19 -1.79 -18.45
N PRO A 46 -7.83 -3.05 -18.77
CA PRO A 46 -6.46 -3.43 -19.12
C PRO A 46 -5.86 -2.64 -20.30
N ALA A 47 -6.67 -2.17 -21.25
CA ALA A 47 -6.20 -1.46 -22.44
C ALA A 47 -5.63 -0.06 -22.11
N THR A 48 -6.14 0.60 -21.06
CA THR A 48 -5.72 1.95 -20.67
C THR A 48 -4.53 1.97 -19.71
N ARG A 49 -4.16 0.80 -19.16
CA ARG A 49 -3.14 0.65 -18.11
C ARG A 49 -1.81 1.34 -18.43
N ALA A 50 -1.28 1.15 -19.63
CA ALA A 50 0.02 1.73 -19.99
C ALA A 50 -0.02 3.26 -19.95
N THR A 51 -1.10 3.84 -20.48
CA THR A 51 -1.36 5.28 -20.47
C THR A 51 -1.54 5.80 -19.04
N HIS A 52 -2.39 5.16 -18.24
CA HIS A 52 -2.60 5.53 -16.84
C HIS A 52 -1.30 5.51 -16.04
N MET A 53 -0.46 4.48 -16.20
CA MET A 53 0.81 4.40 -15.48
C MET A 53 1.84 5.43 -15.93
N LYS A 54 1.78 5.91 -17.18
CA LYS A 54 2.63 7.01 -17.65
C LYS A 54 2.18 8.33 -17.01
N GLN A 55 0.90 8.66 -17.13
CA GLN A 55 0.30 9.86 -16.54
C GLN A 55 0.48 9.90 -15.03
N LEU A 56 0.22 8.78 -14.34
CA LEU A 56 0.33 8.69 -12.90
C LEU A 56 1.73 9.00 -12.38
N ARG A 57 2.79 8.49 -13.02
CA ARG A 57 4.17 8.79 -12.62
C ARG A 57 4.47 10.28 -12.71
N THR A 58 4.09 10.90 -13.84
CA THR A 58 4.25 12.35 -14.03
C THR A 58 3.44 13.15 -13.00
N ALA A 59 2.18 12.77 -12.78
CA ALA A 59 1.30 13.45 -11.84
C ALA A 59 1.78 13.33 -10.38
N LEU A 60 2.30 12.16 -9.99
CA LEU A 60 2.87 11.93 -8.67
C LEU A 60 4.15 12.73 -8.43
N ALA A 61 5.07 12.75 -9.41
CA ALA A 61 6.29 13.55 -9.36
C ALA A 61 5.99 15.06 -9.29
N ASN A 62 4.94 15.51 -9.98
CA ASN A 62 4.48 16.90 -9.93
C ASN A 62 3.64 17.22 -8.67
N GLY A 63 3.21 16.20 -7.94
CA GLY A 63 2.28 16.34 -6.81
C GLY A 63 0.85 16.69 -7.20
N GLN A 64 0.55 16.77 -8.49
CA GLN A 64 -0.76 17.11 -9.02
C GLN A 64 -0.93 16.49 -10.41
N ALA A 65 -2.16 16.09 -10.74
CA ALA A 65 -2.49 15.63 -12.08
C ALA A 65 -2.75 16.82 -13.02
N ALA A 66 -2.42 16.62 -14.30
CA ALA A 66 -2.72 17.58 -15.34
C ALA A 66 -4.23 17.59 -15.68
N PRO A 67 -4.79 18.69 -16.19
CA PRO A 67 -6.20 18.75 -16.56
C PRO A 67 -6.63 17.67 -17.57
N ASP A 68 -5.74 17.32 -18.50
CA ASP A 68 -5.91 16.34 -19.57
C ASP A 68 -5.54 14.89 -19.19
N ASP A 69 -5.06 14.66 -17.96
CA ASP A 69 -4.84 13.30 -17.45
C ASP A 69 -6.15 12.51 -17.38
N ALA A 70 -6.08 11.18 -17.45
CA ALA A 70 -7.27 10.34 -17.34
C ALA A 70 -8.03 10.60 -16.00
N PRO A 71 -9.37 10.56 -15.98
CA PRO A 71 -10.15 10.80 -14.77
C PRO A 71 -9.73 9.94 -13.57
N ALA A 72 -9.39 8.66 -13.79
CA ALA A 72 -8.90 7.76 -12.75
C ALA A 72 -7.56 8.23 -12.15
N VAL A 73 -6.64 8.75 -12.97
CA VAL A 73 -5.36 9.30 -12.50
C VAL A 73 -5.58 10.57 -11.68
N ARG A 74 -6.45 11.48 -12.15
CA ARG A 74 -6.79 12.69 -11.41
C ARG A 74 -7.44 12.36 -10.06
N ALA A 75 -8.39 11.42 -10.04
CA ALA A 75 -9.06 10.98 -8.81
C ALA A 75 -8.07 10.35 -7.81
N PHE A 76 -7.16 9.50 -8.30
CA PHE A 76 -6.12 8.89 -7.46
C PHE A 76 -5.22 9.94 -6.80
N VAL A 77 -4.72 10.91 -7.57
CA VAL A 77 -3.82 11.95 -7.05
C VAL A 77 -4.57 12.92 -6.13
N ALA A 78 -5.83 13.25 -6.44
CA ALA A 78 -6.67 14.05 -5.56
C ALA A 78 -6.89 13.37 -4.20
N ASP A 79 -7.20 12.08 -4.20
CA ASP A 79 -7.38 11.29 -2.97
C ASP A 79 -6.08 11.19 -2.15
N MET A 80 -4.93 10.99 -2.82
CA MET A 80 -3.61 11.07 -2.17
C MET A 80 -3.39 12.43 -1.50
N ARG A 81 -3.75 13.55 -2.15
CA ARG A 81 -3.61 14.90 -1.59
C ARG A 81 -4.56 15.14 -0.43
N GLU A 82 -5.80 14.67 -0.54
CA GLU A 82 -6.81 14.80 0.52
C GLU A 82 -6.39 14.08 1.79
N SER A 83 -5.75 12.90 1.67
CA SER A 83 -5.19 12.17 2.81
C SER A 83 -4.16 12.98 3.62
N LEU A 84 -3.62 14.05 3.04
CA LEU A 84 -2.63 14.93 3.66
C LEU A 84 -3.23 16.21 4.26
N ALA A 85 -4.54 16.44 4.14
CA ALA A 85 -5.18 17.71 4.51
C ALA A 85 -4.97 18.09 5.99
N ASN A 86 -4.96 17.10 6.88
CA ASN A 86 -4.86 17.30 8.33
C ASN A 86 -3.51 16.85 8.92
N VAL A 87 -2.47 16.77 8.10
CA VAL A 87 -1.15 16.33 8.55
C VAL A 87 -0.45 17.42 9.37
N ASP A 88 0.00 17.06 10.58
CA ASP A 88 0.93 17.87 11.36
C ASP A 88 2.36 17.75 10.78
N TRP A 89 2.68 18.66 9.87
CA TRP A 89 3.97 18.71 9.20
C TRP A 89 5.15 18.97 10.17
N LYS A 90 4.91 19.67 11.28
CA LYS A 90 5.95 19.88 12.31
C LYS A 90 6.26 18.56 13.02
N ARG A 91 5.24 17.75 13.29
CA ARG A 91 5.42 16.40 13.84
C ARG A 91 6.13 15.47 12.85
N ILE A 92 5.80 15.52 11.57
CA ILE A 92 6.52 14.75 10.53
C ILE A 92 8.00 15.16 10.48
N ALA A 93 8.31 16.46 10.44
CA ALA A 93 9.69 16.95 10.43
C ALA A 93 10.47 16.58 11.71
N ARG A 94 9.80 16.51 12.87
CA ARG A 94 10.40 16.00 14.11
C ARG A 94 10.66 14.49 14.02
N ALA A 95 9.70 13.70 13.56
CA ALA A 95 9.85 12.26 13.40
C ALA A 95 10.99 11.90 12.43
N ARG A 96 11.15 12.69 11.35
CA ARG A 96 12.30 12.57 10.44
C ARG A 96 13.65 12.73 11.16
N ARG A 97 13.79 13.69 12.07
CA ARG A 97 15.04 13.86 12.84
C ARG A 97 15.32 12.65 13.74
N VAL A 98 14.26 12.10 14.35
CA VAL A 98 14.37 10.90 15.19
C VAL A 98 14.79 9.69 14.35
N ILE A 99 14.12 9.43 13.22
CA ILE A 99 14.43 8.25 12.40
C ILE A 99 15.86 8.31 11.84
N LEU A 100 16.34 9.52 11.48
CA LEU A 100 17.71 9.73 11.00
C LEU A 100 18.78 9.64 12.09
N SER A 101 18.42 9.75 13.37
CA SER A 101 19.35 9.54 14.49
C SER A 101 19.59 8.08 14.85
N ILE A 102 18.78 7.16 14.32
CA ILE A 102 18.90 5.72 14.58
C ILE A 102 20.00 5.13 13.69
N PRO A 103 20.94 4.33 14.23
CA PRO A 103 21.99 3.68 13.45
C PRO A 103 21.46 2.86 12.27
N ILE A 104 22.20 2.84 11.16
CA ILE A 104 21.84 2.09 9.95
C ILE A 104 21.66 0.59 10.22
N LEU A 105 22.47 0.02 11.13
CA LEU A 105 22.36 -1.38 11.51
C LEU A 105 21.00 -1.66 12.19
N ASP A 106 20.56 -0.77 13.07
CA ASP A 106 19.28 -0.90 13.78
C ASP A 106 18.11 -0.80 12.80
N HIS A 107 18.17 0.10 11.81
CA HIS A 107 17.20 0.14 10.71
C HIS A 107 17.14 -1.18 9.95
N SER A 108 18.30 -1.80 9.70
CA SER A 108 18.40 -3.06 8.94
C SER A 108 17.83 -4.24 9.72
N ILE A 109 18.08 -4.29 11.04
CA ILE A 109 17.51 -5.29 11.95
C ILE A 109 15.99 -5.09 12.09
N ALA A 110 15.55 -3.84 12.28
CA ALA A 110 14.12 -3.53 12.40
C ALA A 110 13.35 -3.90 11.12
N LEU A 111 13.87 -3.52 9.95
CA LEU A 111 13.21 -3.81 8.67
C LEU A 111 13.28 -5.30 8.32
N GLY A 112 14.46 -5.91 8.38
CA GLY A 112 14.69 -7.30 7.96
C GLY A 112 14.03 -8.31 8.90
N PRO A 113 14.73 -8.80 9.93
CA PRO A 113 14.18 -9.79 10.85
C PRO A 113 13.01 -9.27 11.68
N GLY A 114 13.02 -8.00 12.10
CA GLY A 114 11.99 -7.44 12.97
C GLY A 114 10.61 -7.28 12.30
N SER A 115 10.59 -6.91 11.03
CA SER A 115 9.35 -6.66 10.29
C SER A 115 9.10 -7.72 9.21
N LEU A 116 9.99 -7.86 8.24
CA LEU A 116 9.73 -8.65 7.04
C LEU A 116 9.60 -10.15 7.33
N THR A 117 10.50 -10.71 8.15
CA THR A 117 10.43 -12.14 8.51
C THR A 117 9.10 -12.48 9.20
N ASN A 118 8.70 -11.67 10.19
CA ASN A 118 7.42 -11.84 10.90
C ASN A 118 6.20 -11.61 9.98
N THR A 119 6.29 -10.65 9.07
CA THR A 119 5.21 -10.35 8.11
C THR A 119 5.03 -11.53 7.13
N TYR A 120 6.12 -12.13 6.68
CA TYR A 120 6.09 -13.24 5.72
C TYR A 120 5.73 -14.60 6.34
N SER A 121 5.84 -14.76 7.66
CA SER A 121 5.37 -15.96 8.34
C SER A 121 3.84 -16.06 8.42
N SER A 122 3.11 -14.97 8.14
CA SER A 122 1.64 -15.00 8.05
C SER A 122 1.20 -15.76 6.79
N PRO A 123 0.41 -16.84 6.91
CA PRO A 123 -0.08 -17.58 5.74
C PRO A 123 -0.85 -16.69 4.76
N ALA A 124 -1.63 -15.75 5.28
CA ALA A 124 -2.42 -14.83 4.47
C ALA A 124 -1.54 -13.94 3.56
N ILE A 125 -0.45 -13.42 4.12
CA ILE A 125 0.49 -12.57 3.39
C ILE A 125 1.35 -13.42 2.46
N ALA A 126 1.83 -14.58 2.93
CA ALA A 126 2.57 -15.52 2.11
C ALA A 126 1.80 -15.91 0.84
N THR A 127 0.51 -16.22 0.94
CA THR A 127 -0.36 -16.50 -0.21
C THR A 127 -0.38 -15.34 -1.22
N VAL A 128 -0.47 -14.09 -0.75
CA VAL A 128 -0.44 -12.91 -1.64
C VAL A 128 0.89 -12.81 -2.36
N LEU A 129 1.98 -12.96 -1.62
CA LEU A 129 3.32 -12.79 -2.17
C LEU A 129 3.71 -13.90 -3.15
N THR A 130 3.37 -15.17 -2.86
CA THR A 130 3.72 -16.32 -3.71
C THR A 130 2.88 -16.37 -4.98
N ALA A 131 1.59 -16.03 -4.94
CA ALA A 131 0.73 -16.07 -6.12
C ALA A 131 1.11 -15.05 -7.21
N THR A 132 1.94 -14.05 -6.89
CA THR A 132 2.45 -13.11 -7.89
C THR A 132 3.65 -13.67 -8.68
N GLY A 133 4.18 -14.85 -8.31
CA GLY A 133 5.41 -15.44 -8.89
C GLY A 133 6.70 -14.71 -8.51
N ARG A 134 6.61 -13.45 -8.04
CA ARG A 134 7.76 -12.58 -7.76
C ARG A 134 8.55 -12.94 -6.51
N LEU A 135 8.12 -13.90 -5.69
CA LEU A 135 8.88 -14.35 -4.51
C LEU A 135 9.93 -15.40 -4.86
N VAL A 136 9.75 -16.19 -5.92
CA VAL A 136 10.70 -17.25 -6.29
C VAL A 136 11.89 -16.65 -7.04
N ASP A 137 11.64 -15.78 -8.03
CA ASP A 137 12.70 -15.20 -8.87
C ASP A 137 13.03 -13.72 -8.56
N GLY A 138 12.21 -13.05 -7.76
CA GLY A 138 12.23 -11.58 -7.59
C GLY A 138 12.38 -11.07 -6.16
N ALA A 139 12.67 -11.95 -5.19
CA ALA A 139 12.71 -11.60 -3.77
C ALA A 139 13.69 -10.44 -3.47
N LEU A 140 14.93 -10.53 -3.98
CA LEU A 140 15.94 -9.47 -3.81
C LEU A 140 15.49 -8.13 -4.39
N ARG A 141 14.79 -8.15 -5.54
CA ARG A 141 14.27 -6.94 -6.14
C ARG A 141 13.18 -6.31 -5.29
N ARG A 142 12.23 -7.09 -4.76
CA ARG A 142 11.17 -6.58 -3.86
C ARG A 142 11.73 -5.99 -2.57
N LEU A 143 12.75 -6.63 -2.00
CA LEU A 143 13.44 -6.10 -0.81
C LEU A 143 14.12 -4.76 -1.11
N THR A 144 14.79 -4.68 -2.26
CA THR A 144 15.40 -3.42 -2.74
C THR A 144 14.33 -2.35 -2.98
N ASP A 145 13.21 -2.68 -3.64
CA ASP A 145 12.11 -1.75 -3.90
C ASP A 145 11.50 -1.22 -2.60
N THR A 146 11.30 -2.10 -1.60
CA THR A 146 10.79 -1.73 -0.27
C THR A 146 11.76 -0.79 0.45
N ARG A 147 13.05 -1.11 0.41
CA ARG A 147 14.10 -0.29 1.04
C ARG A 147 14.24 1.07 0.36
N ASN A 148 14.16 1.12 -0.97
CA ASN A 148 14.15 2.38 -1.71
C ASN A 148 12.95 3.25 -1.33
N TRP A 149 11.73 2.69 -1.31
CA TRP A 149 10.55 3.41 -0.85
C TRP A 149 10.77 3.99 0.55
N LEU A 150 11.27 3.17 1.49
CA LEU A 150 11.54 3.61 2.86
C LEU A 150 12.54 4.78 2.92
N TYR A 151 13.65 4.71 2.19
CA TYR A 151 14.62 5.81 2.14
C TYR A 151 14.03 7.09 1.56
N HIS A 152 13.15 7.00 0.57
CA HIS A 152 12.47 8.17 0.03
C HIS A 152 11.60 8.88 1.05
N LEU A 153 11.11 8.21 2.10
CA LEU A 153 10.32 8.82 3.17
C LEU A 153 11.16 9.70 4.11
N TYR A 154 12.47 9.55 4.13
CA TYR A 154 13.35 10.23 5.09
C TYR A 154 13.86 11.59 4.62
N PHE A 155 13.64 11.93 3.35
CA PHE A 155 14.02 13.23 2.82
C PHE A 155 13.12 14.34 3.36
N GLU A 156 13.66 15.55 3.32
CA GLU A 156 12.88 16.74 3.64
C GLU A 156 11.70 16.86 2.70
N ASP A 157 10.53 17.22 3.26
CA ASP A 157 9.28 17.34 2.51
C ASP A 157 8.89 16.13 1.66
N ALA A 158 9.47 14.95 1.93
CA ALA A 158 9.26 13.74 1.15
C ALA A 158 7.78 13.37 0.96
N LEU A 159 6.96 13.60 1.99
CA LEU A 159 5.54 13.28 1.99
C LEU A 159 4.64 14.41 1.45
N ARG A 160 5.20 15.60 1.16
CA ARG A 160 4.45 16.68 0.50
C ARG A 160 4.07 16.23 -0.92
N PRO A 161 2.97 16.73 -1.50
CA PRO A 161 2.67 16.49 -2.90
C PRO A 161 3.88 16.84 -3.79
N GLY A 162 4.35 15.88 -4.59
CA GLY A 162 5.52 16.03 -5.47
C GLY A 162 6.85 15.63 -4.82
N GLY A 163 6.86 15.37 -3.51
CA GLY A 163 8.01 14.81 -2.82
C GLY A 163 8.23 13.33 -3.18
N GLY A 164 9.48 12.87 -3.09
CA GLY A 164 9.81 11.48 -3.46
C GLY A 164 9.08 10.43 -2.62
N GLY A 165 8.79 10.71 -1.35
CA GLY A 165 7.98 9.83 -0.51
C GLY A 165 6.51 9.76 -0.96
N PHE A 166 5.93 10.88 -1.39
CA PHE A 166 4.59 10.95 -1.96
C PHE A 166 4.52 10.15 -3.27
N GLU A 167 5.50 10.32 -4.15
CA GLU A 167 5.58 9.58 -5.41
C GLU A 167 5.70 8.08 -5.17
N HIS A 168 6.69 7.64 -4.39
CA HIS A 168 6.90 6.22 -4.16
C HIS A 168 5.72 5.57 -3.42
N THR A 169 5.09 6.28 -2.46
CA THR A 169 3.89 5.78 -1.78
C THR A 169 2.71 5.62 -2.74
N GLY A 170 2.51 6.58 -3.65
CA GLY A 170 1.51 6.48 -4.72
C GLY A 170 1.78 5.27 -5.63
N MET A 171 3.03 5.03 -5.99
CA MET A 171 3.40 3.88 -6.83
C MET A 171 3.21 2.53 -6.11
N VAL A 172 3.49 2.45 -4.80
CA VAL A 172 3.19 1.26 -3.97
C VAL A 172 1.68 1.02 -3.90
N ARG A 173 0.89 2.08 -3.70
CA ARG A 173 -0.57 2.00 -3.67
C ARG A 173 -1.14 1.50 -5.01
N ALA A 174 -0.67 2.03 -6.13
CA ALA A 174 -1.04 1.57 -7.48
C ALA A 174 -0.61 0.10 -7.71
N MET A 175 0.57 -0.31 -7.22
CA MET A 175 1.00 -1.72 -7.27
C MET A 175 0.04 -2.65 -6.52
N HIS A 176 -0.45 -2.26 -5.33
CA HIS A 176 -1.43 -3.04 -4.58
C HIS A 176 -2.77 -3.16 -5.30
N ALA A 177 -3.24 -2.07 -5.91
CA ALA A 177 -4.46 -2.09 -6.74
C ALA A 177 -4.31 -3.01 -7.95
N PHE A 178 -3.18 -2.93 -8.65
CA PHE A 178 -2.87 -3.85 -9.74
C PHE A 178 -2.84 -5.32 -9.28
N SER A 179 -2.31 -5.61 -8.09
CA SER A 179 -2.32 -6.96 -7.52
C SER A 179 -3.75 -7.46 -7.25
N ARG A 180 -4.67 -6.60 -6.81
CA ARG A 180 -6.08 -6.95 -6.63
C ARG A 180 -6.77 -7.21 -7.96
N ALA A 181 -6.60 -6.33 -8.95
CA ALA A 181 -7.15 -6.49 -10.29
C ALA A 181 -6.76 -7.84 -10.93
N GLN A 182 -5.48 -8.22 -10.81
CA GLN A 182 -5.00 -9.53 -11.31
C GLN A 182 -5.65 -10.73 -10.61
N ARG A 183 -5.96 -10.63 -9.32
CA ARG A 183 -6.63 -11.73 -8.59
C ARG A 183 -8.10 -11.86 -8.97
N ARG A 184 -8.80 -10.73 -9.09
CA ARG A 184 -10.20 -10.70 -9.55
C ARG A 184 -10.33 -11.31 -10.96
N GLY A 185 -9.43 -10.95 -11.88
CA GLY A 185 -9.41 -11.52 -13.23
C GLY A 185 -9.08 -13.01 -13.33
N ARG A 186 -8.56 -13.63 -12.27
CA ARG A 186 -8.24 -15.07 -12.19
C ARG A 186 -9.27 -15.88 -11.38
N GLY A 187 -10.42 -15.30 -11.05
CA GLY A 187 -11.48 -15.95 -10.26
C GLY A 187 -11.17 -16.12 -8.77
N GLY A 188 -10.11 -15.47 -8.27
CA GLY A 188 -9.74 -15.50 -6.85
C GLY A 188 -10.46 -14.39 -6.08
N GLY A 189 -11.55 -14.73 -5.39
CA GLY A 189 -12.10 -13.90 -4.33
C GLY A 189 -11.12 -13.72 -3.18
N THR A 190 -11.16 -12.56 -2.52
CA THR A 190 -10.34 -12.18 -1.35
C THR A 190 -10.46 -13.17 -0.20
#